data_AF-A0A355FS89-F1
#
_entry.id   AF-A0A355FS89-F1
#
_cell.length_a   1.000
_cell.length_b   1.000
_cell.length_c   1.000
_cell.angle_alpha   90.00
_cell.angle_beta   90.00
_cell.angle_gamma   90.00
#
_symmetry.space_group_name_H-M   'P 1'
#
loop_
_entity.id
_entity.type
_entity.pdbx_description
1 polymer ?
#
loop_
_entity_poly.entity_id
_entity_poly.type
_entity_poly.pdbx_seq_one_letter_code
_entity_poly.pdbx_strand_id
1 'polypeptide(L)'
;MSTTMTTEYLPYKVKDISLAEWGRKEIRLAEAEMPGLMALRAKYAGEKPLAGSRVAGCLHMTIQTAVLIETLVDLGADVTWSSCNIFSTQDHAAAAIAAAGIPVYAWKGMTEEEFEWCIRQTLFFGAERKPLNLILDDGGDLT
;
A
#
# COMPACT_ATOMS: atom_id res chain seq x y z
N MET A 1 2.15 -13.19 -31.04
CA MET A 1 1.28 -12.01 -30.82
C MET A 1 1.09 -11.90 -29.33
N SER A 2 1.69 -10.89 -28.70
CA SER A 2 1.55 -10.69 -27.25
C SER A 2 0.19 -10.08 -27.00
N THR A 3 -0.73 -10.85 -26.41
CA THR A 3 -2.03 -10.35 -25.96
C THR A 3 -1.75 -9.38 -24.82
N THR A 4 -1.80 -8.07 -25.09
CA THR A 4 -1.82 -7.05 -24.04
C THR A 4 -3.07 -7.28 -23.20
N MET A 5 -2.95 -8.03 -22.11
CA MET A 5 -4.00 -8.13 -21.10
C MET A 5 -4.16 -6.75 -20.47
N THR A 6 -5.14 -5.99 -20.96
CA THR A 6 -5.65 -4.81 -20.27
C THR A 6 -6.26 -5.27 -18.95
N THR A 7 -5.48 -5.16 -17.87
CA THR A 7 -6.00 -5.32 -16.51
C THR A 7 -6.94 -4.16 -16.23
N GLU A 8 -8.20 -4.47 -15.96
CA GLU A 8 -9.20 -3.50 -15.53
C GLU A 8 -8.73 -2.79 -14.26
N TYR A 9 -8.93 -1.47 -14.17
CA TYR A 9 -8.54 -0.72 -12.97
C TYR A 9 -9.52 -1.03 -11.84
N LEU A 10 -8.98 -1.57 -10.74
CA LEU A 10 -9.69 -1.76 -9.48
C LEU A 10 -9.12 -0.80 -8.44
N PRO A 11 -9.92 -0.01 -7.72
CA PRO A 11 -9.39 0.93 -6.73
C PRO A 11 -8.60 0.26 -5.60
N TYR A 12 -9.03 -0.93 -5.16
CA TYR A 12 -8.37 -1.77 -4.16
C TYR A 12 -8.95 -3.20 -4.22
N LYS A 13 -8.29 -4.16 -3.56
CA LYS A 13 -8.86 -5.48 -3.26
C LYS A 13 -8.34 -5.97 -1.89
N VAL A 14 -9.25 -6.07 -0.93
CA VAL A 14 -8.98 -6.50 0.45
C VAL A 14 -9.97 -7.57 0.89
N LYS A 15 -9.69 -8.26 2.00
CA LYS A 15 -10.57 -9.33 2.51
C LYS A 15 -11.96 -8.84 2.87
N ASP A 16 -12.03 -7.78 3.67
CA ASP A 16 -13.26 -7.22 4.22
C ASP A 16 -13.05 -5.75 4.57
N ILE A 17 -13.68 -4.85 3.82
CA ILE A 17 -13.56 -3.41 4.02
C ILE A 17 -14.22 -2.93 5.33
N SER A 18 -15.13 -3.71 5.92
CA SER A 18 -15.80 -3.34 7.18
C SER A 18 -14.85 -3.31 8.38
N LEU A 19 -13.67 -3.94 8.27
CA LEU A 19 -12.63 -3.94 9.30
C LEU A 19 -11.86 -2.60 9.41
N ALA A 20 -12.11 -1.64 8.53
CA ALA A 20 -11.37 -0.39 8.44
C ALA A 20 -11.35 0.43 9.75
N GLU A 21 -12.47 0.48 10.49
CA GLU A 21 -12.53 1.24 11.75
C GLU A 21 -11.64 0.61 12.82
N TRP A 22 -11.59 -0.73 12.88
CA TRP A 22 -10.69 -1.43 13.78
C TRP A 22 -9.22 -1.20 13.39
N GLY A 23 -8.88 -1.35 12.11
CA GLY A 23 -7.55 -1.03 11.59
C GLY A 23 -7.12 0.39 11.94
N ARG A 24 -7.99 1.39 11.78
CA ARG A 24 -7.71 2.78 12.15
C ARG A 24 -7.44 2.96 13.65
N LYS A 25 -8.11 2.20 14.52
CA LYS A 25 -7.83 2.24 15.97
C LYS A 25 -6.42 1.71 16.27
N GLU A 26 -6.03 0.60 15.66
CA GLU A 26 -4.69 0.03 15.86
C GLU A 26 -3.58 0.87 15.21
N ILE A 27 -3.81 1.46 14.03
CA ILE A 27 -2.86 2.39 13.40
C ILE A 27 -2.54 3.56 14.34
N ARG A 28 -3.55 4.16 14.97
CA ARG A 28 -3.34 5.26 15.94
C ARG A 28 -2.53 4.84 17.16
N LEU A 29 -2.68 3.60 17.62
CA LEU A 29 -1.85 3.06 18.69
C LEU A 29 -0.40 2.84 18.22
N ALA A 30 -0.23 2.31 17.00
CA ALA A 30 1.09 2.09 16.41
C ALA A 30 1.85 3.39 16.12
N GLU A 31 1.17 4.48 15.75
CA GLU A 31 1.78 5.81 15.59
C GLU A 31 2.53 6.26 16.85
N ALA A 32 1.98 5.99 18.05
CA ALA A 32 2.62 6.32 19.32
C ALA A 32 3.93 5.52 19.55
N GLU A 33 4.00 4.30 19.01
CA GLU A 33 5.16 3.41 19.11
C GLU A 33 6.14 3.54 17.93
N MET A 34 5.86 4.42 16.97
CA MET A 34 6.69 4.64 15.77
C MET A 34 7.20 6.10 15.68
N PRO A 35 7.90 6.61 16.72
CA PRO A 35 8.27 8.02 16.81
C PRO A 35 9.14 8.50 15.65
N GLY A 36 9.93 7.61 15.03
CA GLY A 36 10.76 7.95 13.87
C GLY A 36 9.92 8.39 12.65
N LEU A 37 8.86 7.63 12.32
CA LEU A 37 7.97 7.99 11.21
C LEU A 37 7.17 9.26 11.52
N MET A 38 6.67 9.39 12.76
CA MET A 38 5.95 10.59 13.18
C MET A 38 6.84 11.85 13.14
N ALA A 39 8.11 11.72 13.53
CA ALA A 39 9.08 12.80 13.41
C ALA A 39 9.36 13.18 11.95
N LEU A 40 9.41 12.22 11.02
CA LEU A 40 9.56 12.51 9.59
C LEU A 40 8.36 13.28 9.03
N ARG A 41 7.13 12.85 9.37
CA ARG A 41 5.90 13.56 9.00
C ARG A 41 5.93 15.01 9.49
N ALA A 42 6.29 15.22 10.76
CA ALA A 42 6.38 16.55 11.35
C ALA A 42 7.48 17.41 10.71
N LYS A 43 8.66 16.82 10.49
CA LYS A 43 9.82 17.53 9.91
C LYS A 43 9.54 18.04 8.50
N TYR A 44 8.90 17.23 7.66
CA TYR A 44 8.62 17.56 6.26
C TYR A 44 7.19 18.04 6.02
N ALA A 45 6.48 18.41 7.09
CA ALA A 45 5.13 18.94 7.00
C ALA A 45 5.11 20.20 6.13
N GLY A 46 4.34 20.17 5.03
CA GLY A 46 4.23 21.28 4.08
C GLY A 46 5.32 21.34 2.99
N GLU A 47 6.44 20.64 3.14
CA GLU A 47 7.50 20.57 2.12
C GLU A 47 7.15 19.58 1.00
N LYS A 48 6.36 18.54 1.32
CA LYS A 48 5.92 17.47 0.40
C LYS A 48 7.06 16.96 -0.51
N PRO A 49 8.18 16.48 0.05
CA PRO A 49 9.39 16.12 -0.70
C PRO A 49 9.20 14.96 -1.69
N LEU A 50 8.13 14.17 -1.55
CA LEU A 50 7.78 13.07 -2.46
C LEU A 50 6.70 13.45 -3.48
N ALA A 51 6.37 14.74 -3.61
CA ALA A 51 5.42 15.20 -4.62
C ALA A 51 5.84 14.74 -6.04
N GLY A 52 4.92 14.06 -6.73
CA GLY A 52 5.17 13.50 -8.07
C GLY A 52 5.77 12.09 -8.08
N SER A 53 6.18 11.58 -6.93
CA SER A 53 6.52 10.17 -6.76
C SER A 53 5.27 9.28 -6.83
N ARG A 54 5.42 8.13 -7.47
CA ARG A 54 4.46 7.04 -7.59
C ARG A 54 5.15 5.77 -7.08
N VAL A 55 4.98 5.51 -5.79
CA VAL A 55 5.70 4.48 -5.04
C VAL A 55 4.88 3.19 -5.04
N ALA A 56 5.39 2.16 -5.72
CA ALA A 56 4.85 0.81 -5.62
C ALA A 56 5.54 0.11 -4.43
N GLY A 57 4.76 -0.30 -3.45
CA GLY A 57 5.25 -1.05 -2.30
C GLY A 57 4.90 -2.53 -2.38
N CYS A 58 5.88 -3.39 -2.13
CA CYS A 58 5.69 -4.82 -1.88
C CYS A 58 6.36 -5.19 -0.55
N LEU A 59 5.59 -5.09 0.52
CA LEU A 59 6.04 -5.30 1.91
C LEU A 59 4.87 -5.88 2.69
N HIS A 60 5.11 -6.63 3.76
CA HIS A 60 4.04 -7.18 4.58
C HIS A 60 2.96 -6.14 4.91
N MET A 61 1.71 -6.38 4.52
CA MET A 61 0.62 -5.42 4.72
C MET A 61 0.08 -5.50 6.16
N THR A 62 0.83 -4.92 7.10
CA THR A 62 0.54 -4.89 8.54
C THR A 62 0.14 -3.50 9.02
N ILE A 63 -0.23 -3.37 10.30
CA ILE A 63 -0.45 -2.09 10.97
C ILE A 63 0.77 -1.18 10.91
N GLN A 64 1.98 -1.73 11.08
CA GLN A 64 3.23 -0.95 11.02
C GLN A 64 3.46 -0.41 9.61
N THR A 65 3.23 -1.25 8.60
CA THR A 65 3.31 -0.83 7.18
C THR A 65 2.24 0.19 6.83
N ALA A 66 1.05 0.12 7.43
CA ALA A 66 0.03 1.17 7.25
C ALA A 66 0.54 2.55 7.72
N VAL A 67 1.27 2.62 8.84
CA VAL A 67 1.90 3.88 9.30
C VAL A 67 3.00 4.34 8.32
N LEU A 68 3.76 3.42 7.73
CA LEU A 68 4.73 3.74 6.66
C LEU A 68 4.03 4.31 5.41
N ILE A 69 3.00 3.64 4.92
CA ILE A 69 2.21 4.05 3.74
C ILE A 69 1.69 5.48 3.94
N GLU A 70 1.03 5.74 5.07
CA GLU A 70 0.48 7.06 5.36
C GLU A 70 1.58 8.11 5.54
N THR A 71 2.78 7.72 5.98
CA THR A 71 3.93 8.63 6.01
C THR A 71 4.35 9.04 4.61
N LEU A 72 4.42 8.11 3.66
CA LEU A 72 4.75 8.41 2.26
C LEU A 72 3.72 9.35 1.64
N VAL A 73 2.43 9.10 1.88
CA VAL A 73 1.32 9.95 1.43
C VAL A 73 1.39 11.34 2.08
N ASP A 74 1.64 11.42 3.39
CA ASP A 74 1.84 12.69 4.09
C ASP A 74 3.05 13.47 3.56
N LEU A 75 4.07 12.80 3.06
CA LEU A 75 5.23 13.40 2.38
C LEU A 75 4.97 13.72 0.90
N GLY A 76 3.78 13.43 0.37
CA GLY A 76 3.32 13.85 -0.96
C GLY A 76 3.37 12.78 -2.06
N ALA A 77 3.70 11.53 -1.72
CA ALA A 77 3.71 10.44 -2.71
C ALA A 77 2.29 9.99 -3.06
N ASP A 78 2.11 9.56 -4.31
CA ASP A 78 1.05 8.63 -4.70
C ASP A 78 1.54 7.20 -4.44
N VAL A 79 0.72 6.36 -3.81
CA VAL A 79 1.16 5.06 -3.26
C VAL A 79 0.18 3.96 -3.66
N THR A 80 0.71 2.84 -4.13
CA THR A 80 -0.03 1.59 -4.36
C THR A 80 0.71 0.46 -3.66
N TRP A 81 0.00 -0.49 -3.06
CA TRP A 81 0.64 -1.48 -2.19
C TRP A 81 0.12 -2.91 -2.36
N SER A 82 1.02 -3.88 -2.26
CA SER A 82 0.76 -5.32 -2.15
C SER A 82 1.56 -5.91 -0.99
N SER A 83 1.14 -7.06 -0.50
CA SER A 83 1.90 -7.80 0.53
C SER A 83 2.96 -8.68 -0.14
N CYS A 84 4.17 -8.77 0.41
CA CYS A 84 5.25 -9.66 -0.07
C CYS A 84 5.16 -11.11 0.44
N ASN A 85 4.09 -11.46 1.17
CA ASN A 85 3.86 -12.83 1.62
C ASN A 85 2.36 -13.11 1.81
N ILE A 86 1.91 -14.26 1.31
CA ILE A 86 0.50 -14.70 1.27
C ILE A 86 -0.20 -14.78 2.63
N PHE A 87 0.52 -14.93 3.73
CA PHE A 87 -0.07 -15.04 5.08
C PHE A 87 0.23 -13.85 5.98
N SER A 88 0.99 -12.87 5.52
CA SER A 88 1.48 -11.77 6.36
C SER A 88 0.50 -10.63 6.54
N THR A 89 -0.48 -10.48 5.65
CA THR A 89 -1.46 -9.39 5.72
C THR A 89 -2.26 -9.44 7.01
N GLN A 90 -2.41 -8.28 7.62
CA GLN A 90 -3.39 -8.01 8.66
C GLN A 90 -4.59 -7.34 7.98
N ASP A 91 -5.69 -8.07 7.82
CA ASP A 91 -6.80 -7.64 6.95
C ASP A 91 -7.44 -6.32 7.39
N HIS A 92 -7.46 -6.03 8.69
CA HIS A 92 -7.95 -4.75 9.21
C HIS A 92 -7.00 -3.58 8.88
N ALA A 93 -5.68 -3.81 8.83
CA ALA A 93 -4.72 -2.82 8.37
C ALA A 93 -4.92 -2.50 6.88
N ALA A 94 -5.04 -3.54 6.06
CA ALA A 94 -5.33 -3.39 4.62
C ALA A 94 -6.66 -2.66 4.40
N ALA A 95 -7.72 -3.03 5.14
CA ALA A 95 -9.02 -2.37 5.05
C ALA A 95 -8.94 -0.87 5.43
N ALA A 96 -8.17 -0.50 6.45
CA ALA A 96 -8.02 0.89 6.86
C ALA A 96 -7.29 1.74 5.82
N ILE A 97 -6.28 1.18 5.16
CA ILE A 97 -5.57 1.84 4.04
C ILE A 97 -6.47 1.98 2.82
N ALA A 98 -7.19 0.91 2.46
CA ALA A 98 -8.18 0.95 1.38
C ALA A 98 -9.27 2.01 1.62
N ALA A 99 -9.81 2.08 2.84
CA ALA A 99 -10.85 3.04 3.23
C ALA A 99 -10.34 4.49 3.24
N ALA A 100 -9.03 4.71 3.39
CA ALA A 100 -8.39 6.01 3.22
C ALA A 100 -8.23 6.41 1.73
N GLY A 101 -8.68 5.58 0.79
CA GLY A 101 -8.60 5.82 -0.65
C GLY A 101 -7.26 5.48 -1.27
N ILE A 102 -6.39 4.76 -0.55
CA ILE A 102 -5.07 4.35 -1.04
C ILE A 102 -5.19 2.94 -1.66
N PRO A 103 -4.78 2.74 -2.92
CA PRO A 103 -4.85 1.43 -3.56
C PRO A 103 -4.01 0.37 -2.83
N VAL A 104 -4.68 -0.66 -2.32
CA VAL A 104 -4.07 -1.80 -1.66
C VAL A 104 -4.65 -3.09 -2.25
N TYR A 105 -3.79 -4.05 -2.55
CA TYR A 105 -4.17 -5.36 -3.08
C TYR A 105 -3.51 -6.41 -2.20
N ALA A 106 -4.20 -6.77 -1.13
CA ALA A 106 -3.66 -7.65 -0.10
C ALA A 106 -4.77 -8.23 0.77
N TRP A 107 -4.72 -9.52 1.02
CA TRP A 107 -5.50 -10.20 2.06
C TRP A 107 -4.72 -11.39 2.61
N LYS A 108 -5.04 -11.79 3.84
CA LYS A 108 -4.45 -12.97 4.44
C LYS A 108 -4.98 -14.24 3.76
N GLY A 109 -4.07 -15.15 3.42
CA GLY A 109 -4.38 -16.44 2.80
C GLY A 109 -4.60 -16.37 1.30
N MET A 110 -3.88 -15.50 0.60
CA MET A 110 -3.85 -15.48 -0.88
C MET A 110 -3.33 -16.80 -1.45
N THR A 111 -3.81 -17.18 -2.63
CA THR A 111 -3.10 -18.14 -3.48
C THR A 111 -1.88 -17.48 -4.15
N GLU A 112 -0.99 -18.28 -4.73
CA GLU A 112 0.16 -17.74 -5.49
C GLU A 112 -0.28 -16.89 -6.70
N GLU A 113 -1.33 -17.32 -7.41
CA GLU A 113 -1.89 -16.56 -8.53
C GLU A 113 -2.47 -15.21 -8.07
N GLU A 114 -3.17 -15.19 -6.94
CA GLU A 114 -3.70 -13.97 -6.34
C GLU A 114 -2.58 -13.03 -5.88
N PHE A 115 -1.50 -13.59 -5.33
CA PHE A 115 -0.32 -12.86 -4.91
C PHE A 115 0.37 -12.16 -6.09
N GLU A 116 0.68 -12.89 -7.16
CA GLU A 116 1.26 -12.30 -8.37
C GLU A 116 0.33 -11.25 -8.99
N TRP A 117 -0.97 -11.54 -9.00
CA TRP A 117 -1.97 -10.60 -9.49
C TRP A 117 -1.96 -9.29 -8.70
N CYS A 118 -1.84 -9.35 -7.37
CA CYS A 118 -1.75 -8.19 -6.50
C CYS A 118 -0.52 -7.32 -6.82
N ILE A 119 0.66 -7.94 -6.97
CA ILE A 119 1.89 -7.22 -7.35
C ILE A 119 1.71 -6.51 -8.70
N ARG A 120 1.11 -7.18 -9.69
CA ARG A 120 0.86 -6.55 -11.00
C ARG A 120 -0.06 -5.34 -10.93
N GLN A 121 -0.99 -5.29 -9.96
CA GLN A 121 -1.87 -4.14 -9.79
C GLN A 121 -1.15 -2.89 -9.27
N THR A 122 -0.04 -3.05 -8.51
CA THR A 122 0.72 -1.92 -7.94
C THR A 122 1.64 -1.25 -8.96
N LEU A 123 1.82 -1.84 -10.14
CA LEU A 123 2.69 -1.26 -11.17
C LEU A 123 2.11 0.01 -11.82
N PHE A 124 0.81 0.25 -11.66
CA PHE A 124 0.08 1.33 -12.33
C PHE A 124 -0.84 2.09 -11.37
N PHE A 125 -0.89 3.41 -11.55
CA PHE A 125 -1.54 4.36 -10.64
C PHE A 125 -2.76 5.00 -11.30
N GLY A 126 -3.90 4.89 -10.61
CA GLY A 126 -5.20 5.45 -11.03
C GLY A 126 -5.77 4.85 -12.31
N ALA A 127 -6.94 5.34 -12.70
CA ALA A 127 -7.64 4.90 -13.92
C ALA A 127 -6.85 5.20 -15.22
N GLU A 128 -6.00 6.24 -15.20
CA GLU A 128 -5.10 6.58 -16.30
C GLU A 128 -3.88 5.65 -16.41
N ARG A 129 -3.69 4.72 -15.46
CA ARG A 129 -2.62 3.73 -15.43
C ARG A 129 -1.22 4.34 -15.58
N LYS A 130 -0.92 5.39 -14.82
CA LYS A 130 0.44 5.98 -14.81
C LYS A 130 1.42 4.96 -14.21
N PRO A 131 2.57 4.65 -14.85
CA PRO A 131 3.50 3.66 -14.32
C PRO A 131 4.18 4.16 -13.05
N LEU A 132 4.54 3.24 -12.15
CA LEU A 132 5.41 3.54 -11.01
C LEU A 132 6.70 4.26 -11.42
N ASN A 133 7.28 5.04 -10.50
CA ASN A 133 8.62 5.61 -10.67
C ASN A 133 9.54 5.42 -9.46
N LEU A 134 9.04 4.76 -8.40
CA LEU A 134 9.81 4.32 -7.23
C LEU A 134 9.29 2.95 -6.78
N ILE A 135 10.21 2.09 -6.35
CA ILE A 135 9.94 0.77 -5.77
C ILE A 135 10.35 0.80 -4.30
N LEU A 136 9.53 0.19 -3.44
CA LEU A 136 9.86 -0.11 -2.06
C LEU A 136 9.52 -1.58 -1.81
N ASP A 137 10.54 -2.43 -1.72
CA ASP A 137 10.40 -3.89 -1.81
C ASP A 137 11.02 -4.59 -0.60
N ASP A 138 10.47 -5.76 -0.26
CA ASP A 138 10.97 -6.68 0.76
C ASP A 138 10.83 -8.12 0.23
N GLY A 139 11.95 -8.71 -0.18
CA GLY A 139 12.02 -10.06 -0.76
C GLY A 139 12.40 -10.08 -2.24
N GLY A 140 12.14 -9.00 -2.99
CA GLY A 140 12.58 -8.86 -4.37
C GLY A 140 11.55 -9.22 -5.45
N ASP A 141 10.33 -9.64 -5.07
CA ASP A 141 9.29 -10.08 -6.02
C ASP A 141 8.71 -8.93 -6.88
N LEU A 142 8.89 -7.67 -6.47
CA LEU A 142 8.46 -6.49 -7.23
C LEU A 142 9.55 -5.98 -8.20
N THR A 143 10.82 -6.34 -7.98
CA THR A 143 11.99 -5.82 -8.72
C THR A 143 12.20 -6.53 -10.07
#